data_AF-A0A7C6SJS8-F1
#
_entry.id   AF-A0A7C6SJS8-F1
#
_cell.length_a   1.000
_cell.length_b   1.000
_cell.length_c   1.000
_cell.angle_alpha   90.00
_cell.angle_beta   90.00
_cell.angle_gamma   90.00
#
_symmetry.space_group_name_H-M   'P 1'
#
loop_
_entity.id
_entity.type
_entity.pdbx_description
1 polymer ?
#
loop_
_entity_poly.entity_id
_entity_poly.type
_entity_poly.pdbx_seq_one_letter_code
_entity_poly.pdbx_strand_id
1 'polypeptide(L)'
;MYARKDNRQYKITEDEKKKYIGLGYRIGTLVDGEIVFEDEVKEDVTEIKKELEEVKKERATLKGQLTKATKKIEELEGSKEVDK
;
A
#
# COMPACT_ATOMS: atom_id res chain seq x y z
N MET A 1 -9.61 20.34 -10.77
CA MET A 1 -10.06 18.95 -10.95
C MET A 1 -10.26 18.71 -12.44
N TYR A 2 -10.25 17.46 -12.87
CA TYR A 2 -10.41 17.09 -14.27
C TYR A 2 -11.44 15.95 -14.41
N ALA A 3 -12.20 15.99 -15.49
CA ALA A 3 -13.11 14.92 -15.89
C ALA A 3 -12.59 14.27 -17.19
N ARG A 4 -12.50 12.94 -17.23
CA ARG A 4 -12.06 12.20 -18.41
C ARG A 4 -13.07 11.13 -18.83
N LYS A 5 -13.35 11.05 -20.12
CA LYS A 5 -14.13 9.97 -20.75
C LYS A 5 -13.60 9.76 -22.16
N ASP A 6 -13.20 8.53 -22.47
CA ASP A 6 -12.52 8.19 -23.72
C ASP A 6 -11.31 9.13 -23.96
N ASN A 7 -11.30 9.82 -25.11
CA ASN A 7 -10.27 10.80 -25.48
C ASN A 7 -10.62 12.24 -25.10
N ARG A 8 -11.67 12.45 -24.29
CA ARG A 8 -12.09 13.79 -23.84
C ARG A 8 -11.62 14.03 -22.42
N GLN A 9 -11.00 15.20 -22.21
CA GLN A 9 -10.61 15.68 -20.89
C GLN A 9 -11.05 17.13 -20.72
N TYR A 10 -11.70 17.42 -19.59
CA TYR A 10 -12.16 18.76 -19.24
C TYR A 10 -11.62 19.16 -17.87
N LYS A 11 -11.17 20.40 -17.74
CA LYS A 11 -10.94 21.00 -16.42
C LYS A 11 -12.30 21.36 -15.83
N ILE A 12 -12.57 20.90 -14.62
CA ILE A 12 -13.87 21.06 -13.96
C ILE A 12 -13.69 21.62 -12.53
N THR A 13 -14.77 22.19 -12.00
CA THR A 13 -14.89 22.60 -10.60
C THR A 13 -15.60 21.53 -9.74
N GLU A 14 -15.60 21.72 -8.42
CA GLU A 14 -16.29 20.83 -7.48
C GLU A 14 -17.81 20.80 -7.72
N ASP A 15 -18.41 21.95 -8.05
CA ASP A 15 -19.84 22.07 -8.33
C ASP A 15 -20.25 21.28 -9.58
N GLU A 16 -19.37 21.20 -10.58
CA GLU A 16 -19.59 20.45 -11.81
C GLU A 16 -19.38 18.95 -11.65
N LYS A 17 -18.70 18.51 -10.58
CA LYS A 17 -18.32 17.11 -10.34
C LYS A 17 -19.50 16.16 -10.48
N LYS A 18 -20.62 16.45 -9.80
CA LYS A 18 -21.83 15.61 -9.83
C LYS A 18 -22.40 15.45 -11.24
N LYS A 19 -22.38 16.52 -12.04
CA LYS A 19 -22.83 16.51 -13.44
C LYS A 19 -21.96 15.58 -14.27
N TYR A 20 -20.64 15.70 -14.19
CA TYR A 20 -19.72 14.87 -14.96
C TYR A 20 -19.74 13.40 -14.54
N ILE A 21 -19.88 13.11 -13.24
CA ILE A 21 -20.13 11.75 -12.75
C ILE A 21 -21.41 11.19 -13.37
N GLY A 22 -22.51 11.95 -13.38
CA GLY A 22 -23.78 11.52 -13.99
C GLY A 22 -23.70 11.28 -15.50
N LEU A 23 -22.74 11.90 -16.19
CA LEU A 23 -22.45 11.70 -17.61
C LEU A 23 -21.47 10.54 -17.87
N GLY A 24 -21.01 9.87 -16.81
CA GLY A 24 -20.08 8.74 -16.88
C GLY A 24 -18.63 9.15 -17.11
N TYR A 25 -18.22 10.35 -16.68
CA TYR A 25 -16.82 10.75 -16.66
C TYR A 25 -16.16 10.27 -15.37
N ARG A 26 -14.89 9.89 -15.48
CA ARG A 26 -14.01 9.67 -14.34
C ARG A 26 -13.46 11.01 -13.86
N ILE A 27 -13.31 11.15 -12.55
CA ILE A 27 -12.87 12.39 -11.92
C ILE A 27 -11.44 12.22 -11.42
N GLY A 28 -10.57 13.17 -11.73
CA GLY A 28 -9.19 13.16 -11.29
C GLY A 28 -8.72 14.50 -10.76
N THR A 29 -7.70 14.45 -9.92
CA THR A 29 -7.03 15.61 -9.32
C THR A 29 -5.60 15.73 -9.82
N LEU A 30 -5.13 16.97 -9.98
CA LEU A 30 -3.74 17.21 -10.35
C LEU A 30 -2.87 17.07 -9.10
N VAL A 31 -1.98 16.09 -9.11
CA VAL A 31 -1.00 15.82 -8.05
C VAL A 31 0.36 15.73 -8.74
N ASP A 32 1.32 16.55 -8.31
CA ASP A 32 2.70 16.55 -8.83
C ASP A 32 2.83 16.65 -10.38
N GLY A 33 1.89 17.35 -11.02
CA GLY A 33 1.87 17.55 -12.47
C GLY A 33 1.14 16.45 -13.26
N GLU A 34 0.68 15.40 -12.58
CA GLU A 34 -0.07 14.29 -13.17
C GLU A 34 -1.54 14.31 -12.71
N ILE A 35 -2.45 13.83 -13.56
CA ILE A 35 -3.87 13.71 -13.20
C ILE A 35 -4.11 12.29 -12.70
N VAL A 36 -4.37 12.17 -11.40
CA VAL A 36 -4.68 10.90 -10.73
C VAL A 36 -6.20 10.76 -10.62
N PHE A 37 -6.78 9.67 -11.15
CA PHE A 37 -8.22 9.45 -11.11
C PHE A 37 -8.68 8.72 -9.84
N GLU A 38 -9.87 9.07 -9.33
CA GLU A 38 -10.41 8.54 -8.07
C GLU A 38 -10.60 7.00 -8.06
N ASP A 39 -10.83 6.39 -9.22
CA ASP A 39 -10.90 4.93 -9.40
C ASP A 39 -9.52 4.26 -9.29
N GLU A 40 -8.49 4.87 -9.88
CA GLU A 40 -7.10 4.39 -9.78
C GLU A 40 -6.62 4.39 -8.32
N VAL A 41 -6.91 5.47 -7.57
CA VAL A 41 -6.58 5.56 -6.14
C VAL A 41 -7.22 4.44 -5.31
N LYS A 42 -8.43 3.99 -5.68
CA LYS A 42 -9.10 2.90 -4.94
C LYS A 42 -8.43 1.55 -5.19
N GLU A 43 -7.99 1.31 -6.42
CA GLU A 43 -7.23 0.10 -6.77
C GLU A 43 -5.89 0.10 -6.05
N ASP A 44 -5.13 1.20 -6.14
CA ASP A 44 -3.84 1.37 -5.46
C ASP A 44 -3.95 1.16 -3.95
N VAL A 45 -4.96 1.75 -3.29
CA VAL A 45 -5.18 1.56 -1.84
C VAL A 45 -5.50 0.10 -1.50
N THR A 46 -6.19 -0.61 -2.38
CA THR A 46 -6.51 -2.03 -2.18
C THR A 46 -5.26 -2.89 -2.29
N GLU A 47 -4.42 -2.63 -3.28
CA GLU A 47 -3.14 -3.31 -3.48
C GLU A 47 -2.15 -3.02 -2.33
N ILE A 48 -1.98 -1.75 -1.96
CA ILE A 48 -1.14 -1.35 -0.82
C ILE A 48 -1.58 -2.03 0.48
N LYS A 49 -2.90 -2.17 0.70
CA LYS A 49 -3.41 -2.91 1.88
C LYS A 49 -3.01 -4.39 1.84
N LYS A 50 -3.04 -5.02 0.67
CA LYS A 50 -2.65 -6.42 0.51
C LYS A 50 -1.14 -6.57 0.76
N GLU A 51 -0.32 -5.74 0.15
CA GLU A 51 1.14 -5.73 0.37
C GLU A 51 1.48 -5.48 1.85
N LEU A 52 0.79 -4.55 2.51
CA LEU A 52 0.99 -4.28 3.93
C LEU A 52 0.71 -5.50 4.81
N GLU A 53 -0.32 -6.28 4.49
CA GLU A 53 -0.62 -7.52 5.21
C GLU A 53 0.42 -8.61 4.95
N GLU A 54 0.97 -8.70 3.74
CA GLU A 54 2.08 -9.61 3.41
C GLU A 54 3.34 -9.24 4.19
N VAL A 55 3.73 -7.96 4.19
CA VAL A 55 4.88 -7.44 4.95
C VAL A 55 4.72 -7.69 6.45
N LYS A 56 3.51 -7.55 7.01
CA LYS A 56 3.24 -7.87 8.42
C LYS A 56 3.48 -9.36 8.72
N LYS A 57 3.05 -10.27 7.84
CA LYS A 57 3.26 -11.72 7.99
C LYS A 57 4.74 -12.08 7.92
N GLU A 58 5.47 -11.51 6.97
CA GLU A 58 6.92 -11.70 6.84
C GLU A 58 7.64 -11.21 8.10
N ARG A 59 7.31 -10.01 8.58
CA ARG A 59 7.87 -9.46 9.82
C ARG A 59 7.61 -10.37 11.03
N ALA A 60 6.41 -10.93 11.15
CA ALA A 60 6.09 -11.87 12.23
C ALA A 60 6.92 -13.16 12.14
N THR A 61 7.10 -13.68 10.93
CA THR A 61 7.91 -14.88 10.66
C THR A 61 9.37 -14.64 11.01
N LEU A 62 9.95 -13.53 10.52
CA LEU A 62 11.32 -13.14 10.81
C LEU A 62 11.56 -12.95 12.32
N LYS A 63 10.60 -12.32 13.02
CA LYS A 63 10.69 -12.17 14.49
C LYS A 63 10.69 -13.53 15.20
N GLY A 64 9.89 -14.48 14.73
CA GLY A 64 9.86 -15.85 15.24
C GLY A 64 11.17 -16.59 15.01
N GLN A 65 11.74 -16.47 13.81
CA GLN A 65 13.04 -17.04 13.46
C GLN A 65 14.17 -16.43 14.31
N LEU A 66 14.17 -15.11 14.48
CA LEU A 66 15.15 -14.41 15.32
C LEU A 66 15.08 -14.92 16.77
N THR A 67 13.88 -15.03 17.34
CA THR A 67 13.68 -15.56 18.70
C THR A 67 14.24 -16.99 18.83
N LYS A 68 13.99 -17.85 17.86
CA LYS A 68 14.52 -19.23 17.85
C LYS A 68 16.04 -19.25 17.73
N ALA A 69 16.60 -18.40 16.87
CA ALA A 69 18.05 -18.29 16.69
C ALA A 69 18.73 -17.80 17.97
N THR A 70 18.19 -16.76 18.64
CA THR A 70 18.70 -16.26 19.92
C THR A 70 18.70 -17.34 20.99
N LYS A 71 17.60 -18.08 21.17
CA LYS A 71 17.55 -19.19 22.12
C LYS A 71 18.59 -20.27 21.84
N LYS A 72 18.76 -20.63 20.57
CA LYS A 72 19.76 -21.64 20.18
C LYS A 72 21.19 -21.16 20.45
N ILE A 73 21.46 -19.87 20.28
CA ILE A 73 22.75 -19.27 20.64
C ILE A 73 22.96 -19.36 22.16
N GLU A 74 21.98 -18.96 22.97
CA GLU A 74 22.04 -19.05 24.44
C GLU A 74 22.28 -20.49 24.92
N GLU A 75 21.58 -21.47 24.35
CA GLU A 75 21.77 -22.90 24.65
C GLU A 75 23.20 -23.37 24.33
N LEU A 76 23.74 -22.97 23.16
CA LEU A 76 25.09 -23.34 22.74
C LEU A 76 26.17 -22.64 23.58
N GLU A 77 25.95 -21.41 24.01
CA GLU A 77 26.86 -20.67 24.88
C GLU A 77 26.87 -21.26 26.30
N GLY A 78 25.70 -21.51 26.88
CA GLY A 78 25.59 -22.13 28.22
C GLY A 78 26.18 -23.54 28.27
N SER A 79 26.08 -24.32 27.18
CA SER A 79 26.69 -25.65 27.10
C SER A 79 28.23 -25.61 27.09
N LYS A 80 28.83 -24.57 26.50
CA LYS A 80 30.30 -24.43 26.41
C LYS A 80 30.96 -24.02 27.73
N GLU A 81 30.20 -23.49 28.68
CA GLU A 81 30.69 -23.07 29.99
C GLU A 81 30.77 -24.23 30.99
N VAL A 82 30.00 -25.31 30.77
CA VAL A 82 29.95 -26.49 31.66
C VAL A 82 31.05 -27.52 31.35
N ASP A 83 31.60 -27.50 30.13
CA ASP A 83 32.63 -28.44 29.66
C ASP A 83 34.09 -27.91 29.78
N LYS A 84 34.33 -26.81 30.50
CA LYS A 84 35.68 -26.24 30.77
C LYS A 84 36.07 -26.37 32.23
#